data_AF-A0A661NX33-F1
#
_entry.id   AF-A0A661NX33-F1
#
_cell.length_a   1.000
_cell.length_b   1.000
_cell.length_c   1.000
_cell.angle_alpha   90.00
_cell.angle_beta   90.00
_cell.angle_gamma   90.00
#
_symmetry.space_group_name_H-M   'P 1'
#
loop_
_entity.id
_entity.type
_entity.pdbx_description
1 polymer ?
#
loop_
_entity_poly.entity_id
_entity_poly.type
_entity_poly.pdbx_seq_one_letter_code
_entity_poly.pdbx_strand_id
1 'polypeptide(L)'
;WIGVESKSNRHSKVQGIDVKALIGELQDKGIVVQASSILFQDHHDPQTIQEDINWVIDLDANLTQFMNYTPYPSTGLYQQLAREGRLKKVHYRHLHGQGQLAFEHPHFPEPHDHVEILRQAFKRKYEADGPSVLNMAITAIRGYQRARREYQERQRLAQIWNPETLRYETAACPQPDRFMELRLRKMRKITLNIRPILEAAAVYAPNAAARAKARKTMALFNRLLGKPSLKDRARSLTLVATGALEAARLSWHQARGHESIPRQPPSKRVTYPLDLSLKAREPARQADHWATGWTAERLELPELEPGLDVSGLPATEPQNGPAARAL
;
A
#
# COMPACT_ATOMS: atom_id res chain seq x y z
N TRP A 1 0.12 3.50 -6.00
CA TRP A 1 -1.34 3.70 -5.95
C TRP A 1 -1.86 3.62 -7.37
N ILE A 2 -2.95 2.88 -7.61
CA ILE A 2 -3.55 2.66 -8.93
C ILE A 2 -5.05 2.97 -8.82
N GLY A 3 -5.55 3.91 -9.63
CA GLY A 3 -6.98 4.15 -9.77
C GLY A 3 -7.59 3.18 -10.77
N VAL A 4 -8.21 2.12 -10.27
CA VAL A 4 -8.83 1.05 -11.07
C VAL A 4 -10.28 1.37 -11.42
N GLU A 5 -10.91 2.26 -10.65
CA GLU A 5 -12.22 2.88 -10.86
C GLU A 5 -13.41 1.89 -10.84
N SER A 6 -13.55 1.02 -11.84
CA SER A 6 -14.70 0.12 -12.03
C SER A 6 -14.38 -1.00 -13.03
N LYS A 7 -15.05 -2.15 -12.94
CA LYS A 7 -14.91 -3.25 -13.90
C LYS A 7 -15.49 -2.88 -15.27
N SER A 8 -16.59 -2.12 -15.27
CA SER A 8 -17.26 -1.67 -16.48
C SER A 8 -16.50 -0.54 -17.16
N ASN A 9 -15.76 0.26 -16.38
CA ASN A 9 -15.19 1.52 -16.83
C ASN A 9 -13.76 1.35 -17.38
N ARG A 10 -13.68 1.16 -18.70
CA ARG A 10 -12.45 1.05 -19.49
C ARG A 10 -11.79 2.42 -19.70
N HIS A 11 -11.46 3.12 -18.61
CA HIS A 11 -10.65 4.32 -18.72
C HIS A 11 -9.40 3.99 -19.54
N SER A 12 -9.03 4.87 -20.48
CA SER A 12 -7.89 4.65 -21.38
C SER A 12 -6.60 4.28 -20.64
N LYS A 13 -6.42 4.78 -19.42
CA LYS A 13 -5.29 4.49 -18.52
C LYS A 13 -5.15 3.01 -18.10
N VAL A 14 -6.22 2.23 -18.10
CA VAL A 14 -6.23 0.80 -17.70
C VAL A 14 -6.72 -0.11 -18.82
N GLN A 15 -7.10 0.44 -19.97
CA GLN A 15 -7.58 -0.33 -21.11
C GLN A 15 -6.49 -1.26 -21.64
N GLY A 16 -6.81 -2.55 -21.77
CA GLY A 16 -5.89 -3.57 -22.26
C GLY A 16 -4.82 -4.02 -21.26
N ILE A 17 -4.83 -3.49 -20.03
CA ILE A 17 -3.91 -3.90 -18.96
C ILE A 17 -4.60 -4.98 -18.11
N ASP A 18 -3.96 -6.14 -17.94
CA ASP A 18 -4.33 -7.07 -16.87
C ASP A 18 -3.87 -6.49 -15.53
N VAL A 19 -4.78 -5.73 -14.90
CA VAL A 19 -4.52 -5.03 -13.64
C VAL A 19 -4.15 -6.01 -12.53
N LYS A 20 -4.74 -7.20 -12.50
CA LYS A 20 -4.46 -8.21 -11.46
C LYS A 20 -3.05 -8.76 -11.63
N ALA A 21 -2.65 -9.09 -12.86
CA ALA A 21 -1.28 -9.51 -13.15
C ALA A 21 -0.26 -8.42 -12.80
N LEU A 22 -0.55 -7.15 -13.16
CA LEU A 22 0.31 -6.01 -12.82
C LEU A 22 0.48 -5.85 -11.30
N ILE A 23 -0.62 -5.94 -10.53
CA ILE A 23 -0.56 -5.87 -9.06
C ILE A 23 0.32 -6.99 -8.51
N GLY A 24 0.13 -8.23 -8.98
CA GLY A 24 0.94 -9.37 -8.56
C GLY A 24 2.43 -9.17 -8.87
N GLU A 25 2.77 -8.67 -10.06
CA GLU A 25 4.16 -8.40 -10.44
C GLU A 25 4.82 -7.33 -9.55
N LEU A 26 4.09 -6.26 -9.24
CA LEU A 26 4.57 -5.20 -8.35
C LEU A 26 4.80 -5.74 -6.93
N GLN A 27 3.84 -6.49 -6.41
CA GLN A 27 3.91 -7.09 -5.07
C GLN A 27 5.06 -8.10 -4.96
N ASP A 28 5.29 -8.91 -5.99
CA ASP A 28 6.42 -9.84 -6.02
C ASP A 28 7.77 -9.13 -5.98
N LYS A 29 7.85 -7.89 -6.48
CA LYS A 29 9.04 -7.02 -6.39
C LYS A 29 9.11 -6.24 -5.07
N GLY A 30 8.19 -6.49 -4.14
CA GLY A 30 8.14 -5.84 -2.83
C GLY A 30 7.48 -4.46 -2.81
N ILE A 31 6.73 -4.11 -3.85
CA ILE A 31 6.02 -2.83 -3.95
C ILE A 31 4.62 -3.00 -3.35
N VAL A 32 4.31 -2.22 -2.31
CA VAL A 32 2.97 -2.18 -1.73
C VAL A 32 2.04 -1.43 -2.68
N VAL A 33 0.93 -2.06 -3.06
CA VAL A 33 -0.06 -1.50 -3.97
C VAL A 33 -1.34 -1.14 -3.23
N GLN A 34 -1.79 0.11 -3.44
CA GLN A 34 -3.13 0.57 -3.11
C GLN A 34 -3.94 0.64 -4.40
N ALA A 35 -5.05 -0.09 -4.47
CA ALA A 35 -6.06 0.06 -5.51
C ALA A 35 -7.18 0.99 -5.02
N SER A 36 -7.64 1.91 -5.84
CA SER A 36 -8.81 2.75 -5.54
C SER A 36 -9.92 2.58 -6.56
N SER A 37 -11.15 2.51 -6.08
CA SER A 37 -12.37 2.40 -6.88
C SER A 37 -13.37 3.47 -6.47
N ILE A 38 -14.08 3.98 -7.48
CA ILE A 38 -15.10 5.01 -7.34
C ILE A 38 -16.46 4.36 -7.51
N LEU A 39 -17.22 4.32 -6.43
CA LEU A 39 -18.57 3.78 -6.37
C LEU A 39 -19.61 4.86 -6.66
N PHE A 40 -20.87 4.45 -6.89
CA PHE A 40 -21.98 5.35 -7.24
C PHE A 40 -21.77 6.16 -8.54
N GLN A 41 -21.11 5.60 -9.55
CA GLN A 41 -21.16 6.13 -10.90
C GLN A 41 -22.56 5.90 -11.48
N ASP A 42 -22.99 6.71 -12.46
CA ASP A 42 -24.38 6.69 -12.97
C ASP A 42 -24.89 5.31 -13.43
N HIS A 43 -24.00 4.43 -13.88
CA HIS A 43 -24.35 3.07 -14.30
C HIS A 43 -24.56 2.09 -13.13
N HIS A 44 -24.23 2.48 -11.90
CA HIS A 44 -24.32 1.59 -10.75
C HIS A 44 -25.76 1.41 -10.30
N ASP A 45 -26.22 0.17 -10.30
CA ASP A 45 -27.43 -0.26 -9.59
C ASP A 45 -27.03 -1.18 -8.40
N PRO A 46 -27.99 -1.71 -7.61
CA PRO A 46 -27.68 -2.56 -6.47
C PRO A 46 -26.90 -3.83 -6.82
N GLN A 47 -26.98 -4.31 -8.07
CA GLN A 47 -26.23 -5.47 -8.53
C GLN A 47 -24.83 -5.06 -9.01
N THR A 48 -24.72 -4.14 -9.96
CA THR A 48 -23.44 -3.81 -10.61
C THR A 48 -22.44 -3.18 -9.63
N ILE A 49 -22.91 -2.44 -8.63
CA ILE A 49 -22.03 -1.90 -7.58
C ILE A 49 -21.35 -3.02 -6.77
N GLN A 50 -22.07 -4.11 -6.52
CA GLN A 50 -21.53 -5.28 -5.80
C GLN A 50 -20.55 -6.05 -6.69
N GLU A 51 -20.83 -6.16 -7.98
CA GLU A 51 -19.90 -6.75 -8.95
C GLU A 51 -18.57 -5.99 -8.99
N ASP A 52 -18.62 -4.66 -8.95
CA ASP A 52 -17.45 -3.80 -8.91
C ASP A 52 -16.67 -3.93 -7.59
N ILE A 53 -17.37 -3.92 -6.45
CA ILE A 53 -16.74 -4.15 -5.14
C ILE A 53 -16.01 -5.51 -5.14
N ASN A 54 -16.66 -6.57 -5.60
CA ASN A 54 -16.07 -7.91 -5.67
C ASN A 54 -14.86 -7.93 -6.59
N TRP A 55 -14.98 -7.35 -7.79
CA TRP A 55 -13.88 -7.27 -8.74
C TRP A 55 -12.66 -6.55 -8.15
N VAL A 56 -12.84 -5.42 -7.48
CA VAL A 56 -11.74 -4.66 -6.85
C VAL A 56 -11.09 -5.43 -5.70
N ILE A 57 -11.88 -6.18 -4.92
CA ILE A 57 -11.34 -7.08 -3.87
C ILE A 57 -10.52 -8.20 -4.53
N ASP A 58 -11.03 -8.78 -5.61
CA ASP A 58 -10.38 -9.87 -6.35
C ASP A 58 -9.06 -9.47 -7.03
N LEU A 59 -8.76 -8.18 -7.13
CA LEU A 59 -7.45 -7.68 -7.57
C LEU A 59 -6.33 -7.96 -6.57
N ASP A 60 -6.63 -8.37 -5.33
CA ASP A 60 -5.68 -8.75 -4.26
C ASP A 60 -4.63 -7.65 -3.96
N ALA A 61 -5.04 -6.38 -4.08
CA ALA A 61 -4.19 -5.26 -3.67
C ALA A 61 -3.94 -5.27 -2.16
N ASN A 62 -2.77 -4.81 -1.73
CA ASN A 62 -2.43 -4.75 -0.31
C ASN A 62 -3.42 -3.88 0.47
N LEU A 63 -3.79 -2.76 -0.15
CA LEU A 63 -4.72 -1.75 0.34
C LEU A 63 -5.79 -1.52 -0.73
N THR A 64 -7.04 -1.38 -0.30
CA THR A 64 -8.14 -0.99 -1.19
C THR A 64 -8.85 0.23 -0.62
N GLN A 65 -9.10 1.20 -1.48
CA GLN A 65 -9.86 2.39 -1.17
C GLN A 65 -11.16 2.38 -1.97
N PHE A 66 -12.29 2.44 -1.28
CA PHE A 66 -13.60 2.70 -1.87
C PHE A 66 -14.00 4.14 -1.56
N MET A 67 -14.41 4.89 -2.59
CA MET A 67 -14.84 6.28 -2.45
C MET A 67 -16.09 6.54 -3.28
N ASN A 68 -16.92 7.47 -2.84
CA ASN A 68 -18.08 7.96 -3.57
C ASN A 68 -17.68 8.82 -4.77
N TYR A 69 -18.41 8.67 -5.88
CA TYR A 69 -18.31 9.57 -7.01
C TYR A 69 -18.76 10.98 -6.58
N THR A 70 -17.84 11.95 -6.68
CA THR A 70 -18.06 13.28 -6.11
C THR A 70 -17.96 14.35 -7.20
N PRO A 71 -19.06 15.04 -7.56
CA PRO A 71 -19.04 16.17 -8.48
C PRO A 71 -18.42 17.40 -7.82
N TYR A 72 -17.10 17.53 -7.91
CA TYR A 72 -16.46 18.76 -7.46
C TYR A 72 -16.82 19.94 -8.35
N PRO A 73 -17.03 21.16 -7.79
CA PRO A 73 -17.29 22.35 -8.58
C PRO A 73 -16.28 22.51 -9.71
N SER A 74 -16.72 23.04 -10.85
CA SER A 74 -15.97 23.18 -12.12
C SER A 74 -15.70 21.90 -12.94
N THR A 75 -15.91 20.71 -12.39
CA THR A 75 -15.74 19.45 -13.17
C THR A 75 -16.85 19.26 -14.19
N GLY A 76 -16.58 18.48 -15.24
CA GLY A 76 -17.59 18.12 -16.25
C GLY A 76 -18.80 17.42 -15.61
N LEU A 77 -18.57 16.51 -14.67
CA LEU A 77 -19.64 15.85 -13.91
C LEU A 77 -20.51 16.84 -13.14
N TYR A 78 -19.91 17.81 -12.45
CA TYR A 78 -20.67 18.83 -11.74
C TYR A 78 -21.57 19.65 -12.67
N GLN A 79 -21.03 20.08 -13.81
CA GLN A 79 -21.80 20.84 -14.80
C GLN A 79 -22.95 20.01 -15.38
N GLN A 80 -22.70 18.73 -15.66
CA GLN A 80 -23.72 17.80 -16.15
C GLN A 80 -24.85 17.64 -15.11
N LEU A 81 -24.51 17.22 -13.88
CA LEU A 81 -25.49 16.98 -12.82
C LEU A 81 -26.23 18.27 -12.41
N ALA A 82 -25.60 19.45 -12.55
CA ALA A 82 -26.26 20.73 -12.38
C ALA A 82 -27.36 20.97 -13.42
N ARG A 83 -27.07 20.70 -14.70
CA ARG A 83 -28.07 20.83 -15.80
C ARG A 83 -29.21 19.84 -15.64
N GLU A 84 -28.91 18.64 -15.14
CA GLU A 84 -29.90 17.60 -14.84
C GLU A 84 -30.71 17.87 -13.56
N GLY A 85 -30.37 18.91 -12.78
CA GLY A 85 -31.06 19.23 -11.52
C GLY A 85 -30.81 18.21 -10.41
N ARG A 86 -29.75 17.40 -10.50
CA ARG A 86 -29.46 16.29 -9.56
C ARG A 86 -28.52 16.68 -8.43
N LEU A 87 -27.90 17.85 -8.44
CA LEU A 87 -26.94 18.24 -7.38
C LEU A 87 -27.61 18.45 -6.03
N LYS A 88 -26.99 17.91 -4.97
CA LYS A 88 -27.38 18.15 -3.57
C LYS A 88 -26.58 19.31 -3.00
N LYS A 89 -27.21 20.11 -2.14
CA LYS A 89 -26.48 21.11 -1.32
C LYS A 89 -25.81 20.39 -0.16
N VAL A 90 -24.50 20.19 -0.28
CA VAL A 90 -23.66 19.55 0.75
C VAL A 90 -22.67 20.55 1.29
N HIS A 91 -22.60 20.68 2.62
CA HIS A 91 -21.57 21.50 3.26
C HIS A 91 -20.17 20.95 2.93
N TYR A 92 -19.22 21.81 2.57
CA TYR A 92 -17.89 21.39 2.08
C TYR A 92 -17.15 20.43 3.01
N ARG A 93 -17.35 20.54 4.33
CA ARG A 93 -16.82 19.59 5.33
C ARG A 93 -17.21 18.13 5.06
N HIS A 94 -18.35 17.89 4.44
CA HIS A 94 -18.90 16.58 4.12
C HIS A 94 -18.74 16.23 2.63
N LEU A 95 -18.18 17.13 1.81
CA LEU A 95 -17.90 16.90 0.39
C LEU A 95 -16.56 16.17 0.21
N HIS A 96 -16.51 14.94 0.69
CA HIS A 96 -15.37 14.03 0.52
C HIS A 96 -15.87 12.66 0.10
N GLY A 97 -15.00 11.83 -0.48
CA GLY A 97 -15.42 10.54 -1.04
C GLY A 97 -15.85 9.47 -0.03
N GLN A 98 -16.06 9.79 1.24
CA GLN A 98 -16.70 8.89 2.22
C GLN A 98 -17.83 9.61 2.99
N GLY A 99 -18.14 10.85 2.61
CA GLY A 99 -19.25 11.62 3.13
C GLY A 99 -20.51 11.34 2.32
N GLN A 100 -21.55 12.13 2.55
CA GLN A 100 -22.82 11.97 1.82
C GLN A 100 -22.67 12.13 0.30
N LEU A 101 -23.49 11.41 -0.47
CA LEU A 101 -23.57 11.62 -1.92
C LEU A 101 -23.95 13.08 -2.21
N ALA A 102 -23.19 13.74 -3.07
CA ALA A 102 -23.40 15.13 -3.43
C ALA A 102 -24.39 15.33 -4.59
N PHE A 103 -25.13 14.28 -4.94
CA PHE A 103 -26.15 14.30 -5.98
C PHE A 103 -27.22 13.21 -5.74
N GLU A 104 -28.35 13.33 -6.43
CA GLU A 104 -29.40 12.31 -6.48
C GLU A 104 -29.00 11.17 -7.43
N HIS A 105 -28.83 9.98 -6.86
CA HIS A 105 -28.52 8.77 -7.61
C HIS A 105 -29.81 7.97 -7.86
N PRO A 106 -30.17 7.63 -9.11
CA PRO A 106 -31.47 7.03 -9.44
C PRO A 106 -31.75 5.71 -8.71
N HIS A 107 -30.70 4.92 -8.48
CA HIS A 107 -30.79 3.63 -7.80
C HIS A 107 -30.46 3.65 -6.29
N PHE A 108 -30.00 4.79 -5.76
CA PHE A 108 -29.62 4.94 -4.35
C PHE A 108 -30.13 6.29 -3.81
N PRO A 109 -31.45 6.48 -3.73
CA PRO A 109 -32.04 7.75 -3.29
C PRO A 109 -31.84 7.98 -1.79
N GLU A 110 -31.72 6.91 -1.00
CA GLU A 110 -31.65 7.00 0.45
C GLU A 110 -30.26 7.44 0.93
N PRO A 111 -30.16 8.49 1.78
CA PRO A 111 -28.86 8.99 2.26
C PRO A 111 -28.02 7.94 3.01
N HIS A 112 -28.61 6.89 3.58
CA HIS A 112 -27.86 5.87 4.31
C HIS A 112 -27.23 4.80 3.39
N ASP A 113 -27.70 4.63 2.15
CA ASP A 113 -27.26 3.55 1.26
C ASP A 113 -25.75 3.58 1.04
N HIS A 114 -25.18 4.77 0.80
CA HIS A 114 -23.75 4.89 0.55
C HIS A 114 -22.90 4.53 1.77
N VAL A 115 -23.38 4.84 2.99
CA VAL A 115 -22.68 4.54 4.24
C VAL A 115 -22.61 3.03 4.41
N GLU A 116 -23.75 2.35 4.22
CA GLU A 116 -23.83 0.91 4.41
C GLU A 116 -23.02 0.16 3.34
N ILE A 117 -23.16 0.53 2.07
CA ILE A 117 -22.42 -0.09 0.98
C ILE A 117 -20.91 0.08 1.15
N LEU A 118 -20.42 1.29 1.48
CA LEU A 118 -18.99 1.50 1.73
C LEU A 118 -18.50 0.70 2.94
N ARG A 119 -19.26 0.70 4.04
CA ARG A 119 -18.92 -0.08 5.24
C ARG A 119 -18.81 -1.56 4.93
N GLN A 120 -19.78 -2.11 4.19
CA GLN A 120 -19.78 -3.52 3.78
C GLN A 120 -18.64 -3.82 2.81
N ALA A 121 -18.31 -2.93 1.88
CA ALA A 121 -17.17 -3.10 0.97
C ALA A 121 -15.84 -3.20 1.73
N PHE A 122 -15.60 -2.30 2.70
CA PHE A 122 -14.41 -2.37 3.57
C PHE A 122 -14.40 -3.61 4.45
N LYS A 123 -15.55 -3.98 5.03
CA LYS A 123 -15.68 -5.20 5.83
C LYS A 123 -15.36 -6.45 5.01
N ARG A 124 -15.93 -6.57 3.81
CA ARG A 124 -15.69 -7.70 2.90
C ARG A 124 -14.23 -7.79 2.49
N LYS A 125 -13.57 -6.68 2.16
CA LYS A 125 -12.12 -6.64 1.90
C LYS A 125 -11.31 -7.12 3.11
N TYR A 126 -11.66 -6.66 4.31
CA TYR A 126 -10.96 -7.04 5.54
C TYR A 126 -11.14 -8.53 5.86
N GLU A 127 -12.33 -9.08 5.67
CA GLU A 127 -12.63 -10.49 5.90
C GLU A 127 -11.98 -11.39 4.84
N ALA A 128 -11.97 -10.98 3.57
CA ALA A 128 -11.34 -11.74 2.49
C ALA A 128 -9.81 -11.83 2.65
N ASP A 129 -9.15 -10.68 2.83
CA ASP A 129 -7.68 -10.62 2.72
C ASP A 129 -6.97 -10.53 4.07
N GLY A 130 -7.73 -10.29 5.13
CA GLY A 130 -7.20 -9.95 6.44
C GLY A 130 -6.71 -8.49 6.53
N PRO A 131 -6.02 -8.14 7.62
CA PRO A 131 -5.52 -6.79 7.83
C PRO A 131 -4.56 -6.34 6.72
N SER A 132 -4.73 -5.13 6.17
CA SER A 132 -3.85 -4.63 5.11
C SER A 132 -2.37 -4.55 5.53
N VAL A 133 -2.10 -4.28 6.81
CA VAL A 133 -0.75 -4.30 7.38
C VAL A 133 -0.09 -5.69 7.31
N LEU A 134 -0.88 -6.77 7.39
CA LEU A 134 -0.39 -8.13 7.17
C LEU A 134 -0.03 -8.34 5.71
N ASN A 135 -0.85 -7.85 4.77
CA ASN A 135 -0.57 -7.93 3.34
C ASN A 135 0.71 -7.16 2.97
N MET A 136 0.90 -5.96 3.55
CA MET A 136 2.14 -5.19 3.40
C MET A 136 3.37 -5.97 3.90
N ALA A 137 3.24 -6.67 5.04
CA ALA A 137 4.34 -7.47 5.58
C ALA A 137 4.70 -8.64 4.67
N ILE A 138 3.70 -9.31 4.09
CA ILE A 138 3.90 -10.38 3.10
C ILE A 138 4.63 -9.86 1.86
N THR A 139 4.18 -8.75 1.30
CA THR A 139 4.83 -8.11 0.14
C THR A 139 6.27 -7.72 0.46
N ALA A 140 6.52 -7.11 1.62
CA ALA A 140 7.86 -6.70 2.03
C ALA A 140 8.84 -7.89 2.12
N ILE A 141 8.44 -8.97 2.81
CA ILE A 141 9.33 -10.13 3.00
C ILE A 141 9.53 -10.93 1.71
N ARG A 142 8.49 -11.12 0.89
CA ARG A 142 8.58 -11.83 -0.39
C ARG A 142 9.42 -11.05 -1.39
N GLY A 143 9.20 -9.73 -1.47
CA GLY A 143 10.01 -8.84 -2.31
C GLY A 143 11.47 -8.85 -1.90
N TYR A 144 11.77 -8.79 -0.60
CA TYR A 144 13.14 -8.90 -0.11
C TYR A 144 13.77 -10.25 -0.47
N GLN A 145 13.04 -11.36 -0.29
CA GLN A 145 13.52 -12.69 -0.66
C GLN A 145 13.84 -12.79 -2.15
N ARG A 146 12.93 -12.31 -3.01
CA ARG A 146 13.10 -12.30 -4.46
C ARG A 146 14.30 -11.44 -4.86
N ALA A 147 14.37 -10.21 -4.38
CA ALA A 147 15.44 -9.28 -4.70
C ALA A 147 16.81 -9.83 -4.28
N ARG A 148 16.90 -10.46 -3.10
CA ARG A 148 18.14 -11.10 -2.64
C ARG A 148 18.59 -12.23 -3.55
N ARG A 149 17.64 -13.10 -3.95
CA ARG A 149 17.92 -14.21 -4.88
C ARG A 149 18.36 -13.70 -6.25
N GLU A 150 17.66 -12.71 -6.80
CA GLU A 150 18.02 -12.12 -8.09
C GLU A 150 19.38 -11.42 -8.05
N TYR A 151 19.72 -10.75 -6.93
CA TYR A 151 21.04 -10.16 -6.75
C TYR A 151 22.15 -11.21 -6.77
N GLN A 152 21.98 -12.30 -6.02
CA GLN A 152 22.93 -13.42 -6.00
C GLN A 152 23.10 -14.06 -7.38
N GLU A 153 21.99 -14.20 -8.13
CA GLU A 153 22.03 -14.76 -9.49
C GLU A 153 22.76 -13.83 -10.46
N ARG A 154 22.54 -12.51 -10.40
CA ARG A 154 23.26 -11.53 -11.23
C ARG A 154 24.76 -11.56 -10.95
N GLN A 155 25.16 -11.71 -9.68
CA GLN A 155 26.56 -11.88 -9.32
C GLN A 155 27.16 -13.15 -9.94
N ARG A 156 26.42 -14.27 -9.89
CA ARG A 156 26.84 -15.55 -10.50
C ARG A 156 27.02 -15.45 -12.02
N LEU A 157 26.13 -14.70 -12.69
CA LEU A 157 26.14 -14.50 -14.14
C LEU A 157 27.06 -13.35 -14.60
N ALA A 158 27.84 -12.76 -13.69
CA ALA A 158 28.68 -11.59 -13.96
C ALA A 158 27.92 -10.42 -14.61
N GLN A 159 26.66 -10.21 -14.21
CA GLN A 159 25.80 -9.17 -14.76
C GLN A 159 25.93 -7.85 -13.98
N ILE A 160 26.09 -6.75 -14.72
CA ILE A 160 26.12 -5.39 -14.20
C ILE A 160 24.97 -4.56 -14.78
N TRP A 161 24.55 -3.53 -14.04
CA TRP A 161 23.54 -2.59 -14.53
C TRP A 161 24.14 -1.68 -15.61
N ASN A 162 23.54 -1.67 -16.80
CA ASN A 162 23.84 -0.73 -17.86
C ASN A 162 22.81 0.42 -17.85
N PRO A 163 23.21 1.67 -17.55
CA PRO A 163 22.30 2.80 -17.48
C PRO A 163 21.79 3.28 -18.86
N GLU A 164 22.50 2.96 -19.95
CA GLU A 164 22.10 3.36 -21.30
C GLU A 164 20.96 2.47 -21.82
N THR A 165 21.02 1.17 -21.52
CA THR A 165 20.00 0.20 -21.95
C THR A 165 18.93 -0.05 -20.88
N LEU A 166 19.16 0.42 -19.65
CA LEU A 166 18.34 0.19 -18.47
C LEU A 166 18.14 -1.31 -18.16
N ARG A 167 19.19 -2.11 -18.38
CA ARG A 167 19.17 -3.56 -18.24
C ARG A 167 20.41 -4.07 -17.53
N TYR A 168 20.29 -5.29 -17.00
CA TYR A 168 21.45 -6.03 -16.51
C TYR A 168 22.07 -6.81 -17.66
N GLU A 169 23.38 -6.65 -17.86
CA GLU A 169 24.13 -7.21 -18.98
C GLU A 169 25.40 -7.89 -18.47
N THR A 170 25.81 -8.99 -19.11
CA THR A 170 27.03 -9.72 -18.74
C THR A 170 28.26 -8.90 -19.08
N ALA A 171 29.18 -8.76 -18.12
CA ALA A 171 30.43 -8.02 -18.29
C ALA A 171 31.65 -8.90 -18.00
N ALA A 172 32.75 -8.65 -18.71
CA ALA A 172 34.02 -9.36 -18.51
C ALA A 172 34.66 -9.06 -17.15
N CYS A 173 34.46 -7.85 -16.63
CA CYS A 173 34.93 -7.41 -15.31
C CYS A 173 33.74 -6.87 -14.50
N PRO A 174 32.93 -7.74 -13.88
CA PRO A 174 31.75 -7.32 -13.14
C PRO A 174 32.15 -6.52 -11.89
N GLN A 175 31.53 -5.36 -11.72
CA GLN A 175 31.69 -4.52 -10.53
C GLN A 175 30.56 -4.78 -9.53
N PRO A 176 30.80 -4.64 -8.21
CA PRO A 176 29.75 -4.75 -7.21
C PRO A 176 28.61 -3.73 -7.43
N ASP A 177 27.36 -4.19 -7.45
CA ASP A 177 26.19 -3.31 -7.57
C ASP A 177 25.83 -2.70 -6.20
N ARG A 178 26.55 -1.63 -5.84
CA ARG A 178 26.38 -0.90 -4.58
C ARG A 178 24.96 -0.37 -4.38
N PHE A 179 24.27 0.02 -5.45
CA PHE A 179 22.90 0.53 -5.34
C PHE A 179 21.92 -0.59 -4.98
N MET A 180 22.07 -1.77 -5.58
CA MET A 180 21.26 -2.94 -5.23
C MET A 180 21.53 -3.39 -3.80
N GLU A 181 22.78 -3.35 -3.32
CA GLU A 181 23.09 -3.66 -1.91
C GLU A 181 22.38 -2.70 -0.94
N LEU A 182 22.45 -1.39 -1.20
CA LEU A 182 21.75 -0.38 -0.39
C LEU A 182 20.23 -0.60 -0.43
N ARG A 183 19.68 -0.96 -1.60
CA ARG A 183 18.27 -1.31 -1.74
C ARG A 183 17.91 -2.54 -0.90
N LEU A 184 18.71 -3.61 -0.94
CA LEU A 184 18.49 -4.81 -0.13
C LEU A 184 18.55 -4.51 1.37
N ARG A 185 19.50 -3.67 1.81
CA ARG A 185 19.58 -3.21 3.22
C ARG A 185 18.32 -2.45 3.61
N LYS A 186 17.82 -1.56 2.75
CA LYS A 186 16.58 -0.81 3.00
C LYS A 186 15.35 -1.73 3.04
N MET A 187 15.23 -2.67 2.11
CA MET A 187 14.14 -3.66 2.08
C MET A 187 14.14 -4.53 3.34
N ARG A 188 15.32 -5.00 3.77
CA ARG A 188 15.48 -5.72 5.04
C ARG A 188 15.04 -4.88 6.23
N LYS A 189 15.46 -3.61 6.31
CA LYS A 189 15.08 -2.67 7.37
C LYS A 189 13.58 -2.43 7.43
N ILE A 190 12.94 -2.17 6.28
CA ILE A 190 11.46 -2.01 6.19
C ILE A 190 10.77 -3.28 6.70
N THR A 191 11.24 -4.45 6.26
CA THR A 191 10.68 -5.74 6.67
C THR A 191 10.84 -5.98 8.18
N LEU A 192 12.01 -5.69 8.76
CA LEU A 192 12.19 -5.81 10.21
C LEU A 192 11.29 -4.84 10.99
N ASN A 193 11.08 -3.62 10.48
CA ASN A 193 10.23 -2.63 11.15
C ASN A 193 8.75 -3.02 11.18
N ILE A 194 8.25 -3.77 10.19
CA ILE A 194 6.84 -4.22 10.17
C ILE A 194 6.60 -5.48 11.02
N ARG A 195 7.66 -6.25 11.32
CA ARG A 195 7.57 -7.51 12.08
C ARG A 195 6.74 -7.43 13.37
N PRO A 196 6.86 -6.38 14.22
CA PRO A 196 6.11 -6.35 15.48
C PRO A 196 4.59 -6.35 15.33
N ILE A 197 4.07 -5.98 14.16
CA ILE A 197 2.63 -5.93 13.89
C ILE A 197 2.04 -7.33 13.66
N LEU A 198 2.87 -8.33 13.30
CA LEU A 198 2.39 -9.66 12.90
C LEU A 198 1.63 -10.40 14.02
N GLU A 199 2.06 -10.24 15.27
CA GLU A 199 1.36 -10.85 16.42
C GLU A 199 -0.02 -10.20 16.62
N ALA A 200 -0.09 -8.87 16.60
CA ALA A 200 -1.37 -8.16 16.68
C ALA A 200 -2.30 -8.55 15.51
N ALA A 201 -1.77 -8.67 14.29
CA ALA A 201 -2.53 -9.12 13.13
C ALA A 201 -3.05 -10.56 13.28
N ALA A 202 -2.34 -11.44 14.00
CA ALA A 202 -2.80 -12.80 14.27
C ALA A 202 -3.86 -12.84 15.40
N VAL A 203 -3.65 -12.08 16.48
CA VAL A 203 -4.58 -12.02 17.62
C VAL A 203 -5.92 -11.46 17.19
N TYR A 204 -5.91 -10.33 16.48
CA TYR A 204 -7.10 -9.59 16.04
C TYR A 204 -7.55 -9.95 14.61
N ALA A 205 -7.09 -11.09 14.08
CA ALA A 205 -7.49 -11.55 12.75
C ALA A 205 -9.02 -11.73 12.67
N PRO A 206 -9.68 -11.31 11.57
CA PRO A 206 -11.13 -11.41 11.41
C PRO A 206 -11.64 -12.85 11.34
N ASN A 207 -10.80 -13.79 10.91
CA ASN A 207 -11.17 -15.19 10.75
C ASN A 207 -9.94 -16.10 10.84
N ALA A 208 -10.18 -17.42 10.80
CA ALA A 208 -9.14 -18.44 10.87
C ALA A 208 -8.15 -18.37 9.69
N ALA A 209 -8.62 -18.02 8.49
CA ALA A 209 -7.78 -17.89 7.31
C ALA A 209 -6.75 -16.75 7.46
N ALA A 210 -7.20 -15.56 7.89
CA ALA A 210 -6.33 -14.43 8.16
C ALA A 210 -5.33 -14.72 9.31
N ARG A 211 -5.78 -15.43 10.36
CA ARG A 211 -4.90 -15.86 11.46
C ARG A 211 -3.82 -16.82 10.99
N ALA A 212 -4.18 -17.79 10.15
CA ALA A 212 -3.24 -18.73 9.54
C ALA A 212 -2.26 -18.01 8.60
N LYS A 213 -2.74 -17.04 7.81
CA LYS A 213 -1.92 -16.17 6.95
C LYS A 213 -0.88 -15.39 7.78
N ALA A 214 -1.27 -14.85 8.94
CA ALA A 214 -0.34 -14.18 9.86
C ALA A 214 0.74 -15.13 10.41
N ARG A 215 0.36 -16.33 10.89
CA ARG A 215 1.32 -17.35 11.37
C ARG A 215 2.29 -17.82 10.30
N LYS A 216 1.81 -18.08 9.09
CA LYS A 216 2.67 -18.42 7.92
C LYS A 216 3.65 -17.30 7.61
N THR A 217 3.21 -16.04 7.72
CA THR A 217 4.06 -14.86 7.50
C THR A 217 5.13 -14.75 8.59
N MET A 218 4.79 -14.97 9.87
CA MET A 218 5.78 -15.00 10.96
C MET A 218 6.83 -16.10 10.75
N ALA A 219 6.41 -17.30 10.33
CA ALA A 219 7.34 -18.38 10.01
C ALA A 219 8.29 -18.00 8.86
N LEU A 220 7.77 -17.35 7.81
CA LEU A 220 8.57 -16.83 6.70
C LEU A 220 9.60 -15.79 7.16
N PHE A 221 9.20 -14.87 8.03
CA PHE A 221 10.10 -13.90 8.65
C PHE A 221 11.20 -14.58 9.46
N ASN A 222 10.86 -15.59 10.27
CA ASN A 222 11.83 -16.30 11.09
C ASN A 222 12.84 -17.06 10.23
N ARG A 223 12.38 -17.70 9.15
CA ARG A 223 13.22 -18.42 8.20
C ARG A 223 14.23 -17.50 7.49
N LEU A 224 13.80 -16.31 7.08
CA LEU A 224 14.62 -15.41 6.25
C LEU A 224 15.47 -14.40 7.02
N LEU A 225 14.99 -13.98 8.20
CA LEU A 225 15.59 -12.90 8.98
C LEU A 225 15.97 -13.32 10.40
N GLY A 226 15.80 -14.60 10.76
CA GLY A 226 16.05 -15.12 12.10
C GLY A 226 14.90 -14.82 13.08
N LYS A 227 14.98 -15.37 14.29
CA LYS A 227 13.98 -15.20 15.35
C LYS A 227 13.85 -13.71 15.76
N PRO A 228 12.68 -13.27 16.26
CA PRO A 228 12.49 -11.90 16.74
C PRO A 228 13.40 -11.60 17.93
N SER A 229 13.97 -10.39 17.95
CA SER A 229 14.75 -9.89 19.08
C SER A 229 13.87 -9.65 20.30
N LEU A 230 14.47 -9.50 21.49
CA LEU A 230 13.73 -9.09 22.70
C LEU A 230 12.97 -7.77 22.49
N LYS A 231 13.58 -6.82 21.78
CA LYS A 231 12.96 -5.54 21.42
C LYS A 231 11.72 -5.73 20.53
N ASP A 232 11.78 -6.63 19.55
CA ASP A 232 10.64 -6.93 18.68
C ASP A 232 9.50 -7.59 19.45
N ARG A 233 9.82 -8.53 20.36
CA ARG A 233 8.83 -9.19 21.21
C ARG A 233 8.16 -8.19 22.14
N ALA A 234 8.92 -7.30 22.78
CA ALA A 234 8.39 -6.24 23.63
C ALA A 234 7.44 -5.33 22.85
N ARG A 235 7.83 -4.86 21.66
CA ARG A 235 6.97 -4.05 20.77
C ARG A 235 5.69 -4.77 20.38
N SER A 236 5.80 -6.06 20.02
CA SER A 236 4.65 -6.88 19.64
C SER A 236 3.67 -7.02 20.80
N LEU A 237 4.19 -7.31 22.00
CA LEU A 237 3.39 -7.42 23.22
C LEU A 237 2.70 -6.09 23.55
N THR A 238 3.42 -4.96 23.46
CA THR A 238 2.82 -3.63 23.66
C THR A 238 1.68 -3.37 22.68
N LEU A 239 1.86 -3.68 21.38
CA LEU A 239 0.80 -3.52 20.37
C LEU A 239 -0.42 -4.40 20.68
N VAL A 240 -0.21 -5.66 21.06
CA VAL A 240 -1.30 -6.55 21.46
C VAL A 240 -2.02 -6.00 22.69
N ALA A 241 -1.29 -5.65 23.75
CA ALA A 241 -1.87 -5.17 25.01
C ALA A 241 -2.66 -3.87 24.83
N THR A 242 -2.08 -2.89 24.14
CA THR A 242 -2.76 -1.61 23.84
C THR A 242 -3.99 -1.80 22.96
N GLY A 243 -3.92 -2.70 21.97
CA GLY A 243 -5.08 -3.08 21.18
C GLY A 243 -6.19 -3.72 22.03
N ALA A 244 -5.84 -4.54 23.02
CA ALA A 244 -6.81 -5.22 23.89
C ALA A 244 -7.52 -4.22 24.81
N LEU A 245 -6.76 -3.27 25.38
CA LEU A 245 -7.30 -2.18 26.19
C LEU A 245 -8.25 -1.29 25.38
N GLU A 246 -7.87 -0.93 24.15
CA GLU A 246 -8.75 -0.16 23.27
C GLU A 246 -10.00 -0.95 22.89
N ALA A 247 -9.89 -2.24 22.56
CA ALA A 247 -11.04 -3.08 22.27
C ALA A 247 -12.01 -3.17 23.46
N ALA A 248 -11.48 -3.38 24.67
CA ALA A 248 -12.29 -3.39 25.89
C ALA A 248 -12.98 -2.05 26.14
N ARG A 249 -12.27 -0.93 25.95
CA ARG A 249 -12.82 0.43 26.06
C ARG A 249 -13.98 0.64 25.07
N LEU A 250 -13.79 0.26 23.81
CA LEU A 250 -14.81 0.39 22.77
C LEU A 250 -16.04 -0.45 23.07
N SER A 251 -15.86 -1.73 23.45
CA SER A 251 -16.96 -2.63 23.83
C SER A 251 -17.75 -2.09 25.03
N TRP A 252 -17.05 -1.52 26.02
CA TRP A 252 -17.69 -0.91 27.19
C TRP A 252 -18.56 0.30 26.84
N HIS A 253 -18.07 1.18 25.96
CA HIS A 253 -18.87 2.30 25.47
C HIS A 253 -20.08 1.84 24.67
N GLN A 254 -19.90 0.87 23.77
CA GLN A 254 -20.98 0.32 22.96
C GLN A 254 -22.06 -0.35 23.83
N ALA A 255 -21.68 -1.09 24.87
CA ALA A 255 -22.62 -1.70 25.82
C ALA A 255 -23.45 -0.67 26.59
N ARG A 256 -22.96 0.57 26.72
CA ARG A 256 -23.68 1.70 27.33
C ARG A 256 -24.47 2.54 26.33
N GLY A 257 -24.55 2.11 25.07
CA GLY A 257 -25.22 2.84 24.00
C GLY A 257 -24.46 4.08 23.52
N HIS A 258 -23.17 4.22 23.86
CA HIS A 258 -22.35 5.34 23.45
C HIS A 258 -21.51 4.95 22.23
N GLU A 259 -21.49 5.81 21.22
CA GLU A 259 -20.54 5.68 20.12
C GLU A 259 -19.14 6.10 20.59
N SER A 260 -18.12 5.31 20.26
CA SER A 260 -16.73 5.61 20.61
C SER A 260 -15.83 5.29 19.43
N ILE A 261 -14.88 6.17 19.14
CA ILE A 261 -13.90 5.97 18.09
C ILE A 261 -12.60 5.40 18.66
N PRO A 262 -11.84 4.60 17.90
CA PRO A 262 -10.49 4.20 18.29
C PRO A 262 -9.63 5.44 18.60
N ARG A 263 -8.79 5.35 19.63
CA ARG A 263 -7.92 6.45 20.05
C ARG A 263 -7.12 6.99 18.85
N GLN A 264 -7.24 8.28 18.61
CA GLN A 264 -6.41 9.00 17.65
C GLN A 264 -5.23 9.66 18.39
N PRO A 265 -3.98 9.52 17.92
CA PRO A 265 -2.86 10.24 18.52
C PRO A 265 -3.03 11.75 18.35
N PRO A 266 -2.51 12.57 19.29
CA PRO A 266 -2.58 14.02 19.17
C PRO A 266 -1.89 14.48 17.87
N SER A 267 -2.61 15.25 17.06
CA SER A 267 -2.11 15.79 15.80
C SER A 267 -1.76 17.26 15.98
N LYS A 268 -0.59 17.68 15.49
CA LYS A 268 -0.24 19.11 15.43
C LYS A 268 -0.95 19.73 14.24
N ARG A 269 -1.86 20.68 14.48
CA ARG A 269 -2.42 21.51 13.42
C ARG A 269 -1.42 22.63 13.10
N VAL A 270 -0.93 22.63 11.87
CA VAL A 270 -0.21 23.78 11.32
C VAL A 270 -1.25 24.68 10.65
N THR A 271 -1.43 25.88 11.18
CA THR A 271 -2.28 26.90 10.55
C THR A 271 -1.38 27.79 9.70
N TYR A 272 -1.59 27.78 8.40
CA TYR A 272 -0.96 28.75 7.51
C TYR A 272 -1.69 30.08 7.64
N PRO A 273 -0.99 31.21 7.81
CA PRO A 273 -1.65 32.51 7.77
C PRO A 273 -2.33 32.68 6.42
N LEU A 274 -3.63 32.98 6.45
CA LEU A 274 -4.42 33.42 5.29
C LEU A 274 -4.01 34.84 4.91
N ASP A 275 -2.72 35.08 4.69
CA ASP A 275 -2.32 36.30 4.01
C ASP A 275 -2.64 36.11 2.53
N LEU A 276 -3.86 36.50 2.15
CA LEU A 276 -4.32 36.60 0.77
C LEU A 276 -3.57 37.69 0.00
N SER A 277 -2.58 38.34 0.60
CA SER A 277 -1.57 39.04 -0.17
C SER A 277 -0.61 38.03 -0.82
N LEU A 278 -1.04 37.53 -1.98
CA LEU A 278 -0.14 37.53 -3.14
C LEU A 278 0.24 38.98 -3.50
N LYS A 279 0.61 39.82 -2.52
CA LYS A 279 1.36 41.03 -2.80
C LYS A 279 2.67 40.50 -3.31
N ALA A 280 2.89 40.75 -4.60
CA ALA A 280 4.13 40.54 -5.33
C ALA A 280 5.26 40.22 -4.36
N ARG A 281 5.54 38.93 -4.17
CA ARG A 281 6.93 38.59 -3.90
C ARG A 281 7.64 39.16 -5.10
N GLU A 282 8.41 40.24 -4.90
CA GLU A 282 9.40 40.67 -5.88
C GLU A 282 10.01 39.39 -6.45
N PRO A 283 10.13 39.26 -7.78
CA PRO A 283 10.71 38.06 -8.35
C PRO A 283 12.04 37.89 -7.63
N ALA A 284 12.09 36.87 -6.75
CA ALA A 284 13.30 36.54 -6.03
C ALA A 284 14.33 36.44 -7.14
N ARG A 285 15.35 37.32 -7.08
CA ARG A 285 16.36 37.49 -8.13
C ARG A 285 16.53 36.15 -8.78
N GLN A 286 16.21 36.10 -10.08
CA GLN A 286 16.38 34.94 -10.92
C GLN A 286 17.89 34.67 -10.99
N ALA A 287 18.42 34.16 -9.89
CA ALA A 287 19.73 33.58 -9.79
C ALA A 287 19.56 32.22 -10.45
N ASP A 288 20.43 31.97 -11.41
CA ASP A 288 20.51 30.83 -12.30
C ASP A 288 20.62 29.48 -11.56
N HIS A 289 19.58 29.10 -10.83
CA HIS A 289 19.54 27.88 -10.02
C HIS A 289 18.88 26.72 -10.74
N TRP A 290 18.41 26.92 -11.98
CA TRP A 290 17.96 25.80 -12.82
C TRP A 290 19.13 24.99 -13.41
N ALA A 291 20.38 25.44 -13.24
CA ALA A 291 21.58 24.71 -13.67
C ALA A 291 22.23 23.81 -12.60
N THR A 292 21.98 24.01 -11.30
CA THR A 292 22.61 23.19 -10.24
C THR A 292 21.71 23.11 -9.00
N GLY A 293 20.68 22.26 -9.04
CA GLY A 293 19.64 22.18 -8.01
C GLY A 293 19.45 20.81 -7.37
N TRP A 294 20.45 19.91 -7.44
CA TRP A 294 20.58 18.81 -6.49
C TRP A 294 21.73 19.15 -5.55
N THR A 295 21.47 19.92 -4.51
CA THR A 295 22.28 19.78 -3.30
C THR A 295 21.89 18.43 -2.70
N ALA A 296 22.58 17.39 -3.15
CA ALA A 296 22.78 16.24 -2.28
C ALA A 296 23.42 16.82 -1.02
N GLU A 297 22.66 16.95 0.07
CA GLU A 297 23.25 16.78 1.38
C GLU A 297 24.11 15.53 1.22
N ARG A 298 25.42 15.72 1.32
CA ARG A 298 26.38 14.63 1.30
C ARG A 298 25.95 13.77 2.48
N LEU A 299 25.13 12.76 2.21
CA LEU A 299 24.87 11.66 3.10
C LEU A 299 26.26 11.09 3.32
N GLU A 300 26.92 11.54 4.38
CA GLU A 300 28.07 10.85 4.92
C GLU A 300 27.55 9.46 5.21
N LEU A 301 27.82 8.56 4.26
CA LEU A 301 27.56 7.16 4.43
C LEU A 301 28.38 6.78 5.67
N PRO A 302 27.75 6.31 6.76
CA PRO A 302 28.52 5.84 7.90
C PRO A 302 29.55 4.84 7.37
N GLU A 303 30.78 4.97 7.87
CA GLU A 303 31.88 4.11 7.47
C GLU A 303 31.43 2.65 7.42
N LEU A 304 31.82 1.98 6.35
CA LEU A 304 31.53 0.57 6.13
C LEU A 304 32.13 -0.22 7.30
N GLU A 305 31.29 -0.68 8.22
CA GLU A 305 31.65 -1.77 9.14
C GLU A 305 32.16 -2.95 8.30
N PRO A 306 33.43 -3.36 8.44
CA PRO A 306 33.97 -4.46 7.68
C PRO A 306 33.40 -5.79 8.18
N GLY A 307 33.00 -6.64 7.25
CA GLY A 307 32.81 -8.07 7.51
C GLY A 307 31.36 -8.48 7.83
N LEU A 308 30.61 -8.80 6.77
CA LEU A 308 29.64 -9.89 6.87
C LEU A 308 30.41 -11.17 6.57
N ASP A 309 30.78 -11.90 7.63
CA ASP A 309 31.31 -13.25 7.50
C ASP A 309 30.22 -14.16 6.90
N VAL A 310 30.46 -14.57 5.66
CA VAL A 310 29.60 -15.47 4.88
C VAL A 310 30.04 -16.93 4.96
N SER A 311 31.06 -17.26 5.77
CA SER A 311 31.63 -18.61 5.87
C SER A 311 30.76 -19.62 6.65
N GLY A 312 29.70 -19.16 7.32
CA GLY A 312 28.85 -19.99 8.18
C GLY A 312 27.58 -20.59 7.58
N LEU A 313 27.40 -20.61 6.25
CA LEU A 313 26.18 -21.15 5.62
C LEU A 313 26.39 -22.61 5.17
N PRO A 314 25.48 -23.55 5.53
CA PRO A 314 25.58 -24.91 5.04
C PRO A 314 25.41 -24.92 3.51
N ALA A 315 26.41 -25.47 2.81
CA ALA A 315 26.31 -25.80 1.40
C ALA A 315 25.12 -26.74 1.22
N THR A 316 24.12 -26.30 0.46
CA THR A 316 23.09 -27.23 -0.03
C THR A 316 23.65 -27.86 -1.28
N GLU A 317 23.94 -29.17 -1.21
CA GLU A 317 24.36 -29.95 -2.36
C GLU A 317 23.32 -29.84 -3.50
N PRO A 318 23.77 -29.75 -4.77
CA PRO A 318 22.86 -29.69 -5.90
C PRO A 318 22.18 -31.05 -6.09
N GLN A 319 20.87 -31.10 -5.88
CA GLN A 319 20.05 -32.19 -6.43
C GLN A 319 19.96 -32.01 -7.95
N ASN A 320 20.67 -32.87 -8.68
CA ASN A 320 20.56 -32.99 -10.13
C ASN A 320 19.17 -33.53 -10.51
N GLY A 321 18.30 -32.66 -11.04
CA GLY A 321 17.11 -33.04 -11.80
C GLY A 321 17.37 -32.92 -13.31
N PRO A 322 16.78 -33.78 -14.16
CA PRO A 322 17.24 -33.95 -15.54
C PRO A 322 16.90 -32.75 -16.43
N ALA A 323 17.87 -32.41 -17.29
CA ALA A 323 17.77 -31.38 -18.30
C ALA A 323 16.60 -31.62 -19.26
N ALA A 324 15.68 -30.65 -19.33
CA ALA A 324 14.71 -30.57 -20.42
C ALA A 324 15.47 -30.16 -21.69
N ARG A 325 15.61 -31.11 -22.63
CA ARG A 325 16.06 -30.86 -23.99
C ARG A 325 15.00 -30.03 -24.71
N ALA A 326 15.47 -29.03 -25.44
CA ALA A 326 14.70 -28.21 -26.35
C ALA A 326 14.00 -29.06 -27.43
N LEU A 327 12.73 -28.75 -27.65
CA LEU A 327 12.08 -28.60 -28.95
C LEU A 327 10.93 -27.61 -28.80
#